data_AF-A0A2H0MFV9-F1
#
_entry.id   AF-A0A2H0MFV9-F1
#
_cell.length_a   1.000
_cell.length_b   1.000
_cell.length_c   1.000
_cell.angle_alpha   90.00
_cell.angle_beta   90.00
_cell.angle_gamma   90.00
#
_symmetry.space_group_name_H-M   'P 1'
#
loop_
_entity.id
_entity.type
_entity.pdbx_description
1 polymer ?
#
loop_
_entity_poly.entity_id
_entity_poly.type
_entity_poly.pdbx_seq_one_letter_code
_entity_poly.pdbx_strand_id
1 'polypeptide(L)'
;MNRQLKILIADGNTRDRNDAMTAVGGELGAERYANEIRRMYPKAELTTIYPADSDHYLPKGTALGDYDGMVMGGSGLHAFDQAPEVTRQVDLMRSALEAGMLVLGSCWGLQVAAAATGGTVAKSPRGREVGIARKIALTAAGVGHALYADKPGVFDSPCIHYDEVTHLPAGSVILAHNAHSAVQAAVIRVGAGVFWGMQYHPEFDLPHLANLYRRYADDMLSQGYFIDRDALETYANALRALAQNPDRLDLRWQLGIDDDVLDADMRCREIRNWVESLT
;
A
#
# COMPACT_ATOMS: atom_id res chain seq x y z
N MET A 1 9.34 -18.24 19.81
CA MET A 1 9.41 -18.68 18.41
C MET A 1 10.74 -18.21 17.83
N ASN A 2 11.56 -19.12 17.28
CA ASN A 2 12.98 -18.86 16.97
C ASN A 2 13.31 -19.06 15.47
N ARG A 3 12.31 -19.15 14.60
CA ARG A 3 12.50 -19.26 13.15
C ARG A 3 12.67 -17.87 12.55
N GLN A 4 13.70 -17.69 11.74
CA GLN A 4 13.91 -16.48 10.98
C GLN A 4 12.94 -16.46 9.79
N LEU A 5 12.09 -15.43 9.71
CA LEU A 5 11.17 -15.26 8.58
C LEU A 5 11.93 -14.78 7.34
N LYS A 6 11.59 -15.33 6.18
CA LYS A 6 12.06 -14.91 4.86
C LYS A 6 10.92 -14.26 4.10
N ILE A 7 11.02 -12.97 3.82
CA ILE A 7 9.95 -12.21 3.17
C ILE A 7 10.45 -11.63 1.86
N LEU A 8 9.66 -11.83 0.81
CA LEU A 8 9.89 -11.25 -0.51
C LEU A 8 9.17 -9.89 -0.60
N ILE A 9 9.85 -8.84 -1.05
CA ILE A 9 9.27 -7.52 -1.27
C ILE A 9 9.35 -7.18 -2.76
N ALA A 10 8.22 -7.13 -3.44
CA ALA A 10 8.12 -6.77 -4.85
C ALA A 10 7.88 -5.26 -5.01
N ASP A 11 8.82 -4.57 -5.65
CA ASP A 11 8.63 -3.17 -6.04
C ASP A 11 7.71 -3.05 -7.27
N GLY A 12 6.75 -2.14 -7.18
CA GLY A 12 5.71 -1.99 -8.19
C GLY A 12 6.12 -1.15 -9.41
N ASN A 13 7.26 -0.43 -9.34
CA ASN A 13 7.65 0.56 -10.34
C ASN A 13 8.80 0.08 -11.22
N THR A 14 8.87 0.68 -12.42
CA THR A 14 10.01 0.53 -13.32
C THR A 14 11.25 1.22 -12.78
N ARG A 15 12.42 0.78 -13.24
CA ARG A 15 13.73 1.42 -12.98
C ARG A 15 13.70 2.93 -13.16
N ASP A 16 13.20 3.42 -14.30
CA ASP A 16 13.19 4.86 -14.59
C ASP A 16 12.40 5.65 -13.53
N ARG A 17 11.30 5.08 -13.02
CA ARG A 17 10.50 5.71 -11.96
C ARG A 17 11.21 5.65 -10.61
N ASN A 18 11.91 4.56 -10.32
CA ASN A 18 12.70 4.40 -9.11
C ASN A 18 13.93 5.31 -9.11
N ASP A 19 14.62 5.44 -10.24
CA ASP A 19 15.73 6.37 -10.45
C ASP A 19 15.27 7.81 -10.30
N ALA A 20 14.13 8.17 -10.88
CA ALA A 20 13.53 9.50 -10.70
C ALA A 20 13.14 9.80 -9.25
N MET A 21 12.64 8.80 -8.50
CA MET A 21 12.36 8.94 -7.07
C MET A 21 13.64 9.14 -6.26
N THR A 22 14.68 8.35 -6.56
CA THR A 22 15.97 8.39 -5.87
C THR A 22 16.69 9.71 -6.14
N ALA A 23 16.61 10.23 -7.36
CA ALA A 23 17.23 11.50 -7.76
C ALA A 23 16.71 12.71 -6.95
N VAL A 24 15.50 12.62 -6.39
CA VAL A 24 14.92 13.64 -5.50
C VAL A 24 15.05 13.28 -4.02
N GLY A 25 15.87 12.29 -3.67
CA GLY A 25 16.08 11.80 -2.30
C GLY A 25 14.86 11.07 -1.72
N GLY A 26 13.97 10.59 -2.58
CA GLY A 26 12.82 9.79 -2.17
C GLY A 26 13.17 8.33 -1.99
N GLU A 27 12.45 7.68 -1.08
CA GLU A 27 12.54 6.24 -0.81
C GLU A 27 11.51 5.48 -1.65
N LEU A 28 11.91 4.29 -2.12
CA LEU A 28 11.09 3.44 -3.00
C LEU A 28 9.91 2.80 -2.26
N GLY A 29 8.90 2.35 -3.01
CA GLY A 29 7.73 1.68 -2.44
C GLY A 29 8.12 0.40 -1.67
N ALA A 30 8.98 -0.43 -2.26
CA ALA A 30 9.51 -1.61 -1.59
C ALA A 30 10.36 -1.28 -0.35
N GLU A 31 11.14 -0.20 -0.38
CA GLU A 31 11.99 0.20 0.75
C GLU A 31 11.16 0.60 1.97
N ARG A 32 10.02 1.30 1.78
CA ARG A 32 9.11 1.67 2.87
C ARG A 32 8.58 0.46 3.62
N TYR A 33 8.06 -0.52 2.89
CA TYR A 33 7.62 -1.78 3.47
C TYR A 33 8.76 -2.50 4.19
N ALA A 34 9.93 -2.57 3.56
CA ALA A 34 11.08 -3.22 4.16
C ALA A 34 11.53 -2.52 5.46
N ASN A 35 11.45 -1.20 5.52
CA ASN A 35 11.82 -0.43 6.70
C ASN A 35 10.81 -0.60 7.84
N GLU A 36 9.51 -0.58 7.56
CA GLU A 36 8.49 -0.87 8.57
C GLU A 36 8.57 -2.31 9.10
N ILE A 37 8.81 -3.29 8.22
CA ILE A 37 8.99 -4.68 8.64
C ILE A 37 10.28 -4.83 9.47
N ARG A 38 11.41 -4.21 9.07
CA ARG A 38 12.66 -4.26 9.87
C ARG A 38 12.49 -3.59 11.23
N ARG A 39 11.72 -2.49 11.31
CA ARG A 39 11.44 -1.79 12.57
C ARG A 39 10.73 -2.71 13.57
N MET A 40 9.76 -3.48 13.12
CA MET A 40 8.97 -4.39 13.97
C MET A 40 9.61 -5.77 14.15
N TYR A 41 10.30 -6.28 13.13
CA TYR A 41 10.88 -7.62 13.05
C TYR A 41 12.33 -7.56 12.54
N PRO A 42 13.28 -7.06 13.35
CA PRO A 42 14.67 -6.82 12.92
C PRO A 42 15.45 -8.08 12.54
N LYS A 43 14.91 -9.27 12.85
CA LYS A 43 15.51 -10.55 12.46
C LYS A 43 14.99 -11.07 11.11
N ALA A 44 13.91 -10.51 10.55
CA ALA A 44 13.37 -10.96 9.27
C ALA A 44 14.40 -10.75 8.14
N GLU A 45 14.59 -11.78 7.32
CA GLU A 45 15.38 -11.71 6.10
C GLU A 45 14.48 -11.18 4.98
N LEU A 46 14.81 -10.00 4.45
CA LEU A 46 14.02 -9.33 3.42
C LEU A 46 14.77 -9.35 2.09
N THR A 47 14.13 -9.85 1.04
CA THR A 47 14.66 -9.83 -0.33
C THR A 47 13.78 -8.95 -1.19
N THR A 48 14.35 -7.88 -1.74
CA THR A 48 13.65 -6.99 -2.67
C THR A 48 13.83 -7.45 -4.12
N ILE A 49 12.75 -7.47 -4.89
CA ILE A 49 12.73 -7.82 -6.32
C ILE A 49 12.04 -6.74 -7.14
N TYR A 50 12.37 -6.67 -8.43
CA TYR A 50 11.92 -5.62 -9.36
C TYR A 50 11.21 -6.23 -10.58
N PRO A 51 10.02 -6.81 -10.43
CA PRO A 51 9.30 -7.51 -11.50
C PRO A 51 8.92 -6.61 -12.67
N ALA A 52 8.81 -5.29 -12.46
CA ALA A 52 8.60 -4.33 -13.53
C ALA A 52 9.76 -4.27 -14.53
N ASP A 53 10.99 -4.62 -14.12
CA ASP A 53 12.19 -4.47 -14.95
C ASP A 53 12.53 -5.71 -15.78
N SER A 54 12.27 -6.91 -15.25
CA SER A 54 12.73 -8.17 -15.83
C SER A 54 11.91 -9.36 -15.36
N ASP A 55 11.81 -10.40 -16.21
CA ASP A 55 11.25 -11.72 -15.85
C ASP A 55 12.16 -12.51 -14.88
N HIS A 56 13.43 -12.14 -14.79
CA HIS A 56 14.41 -12.77 -13.89
C HIS A 56 14.54 -12.00 -12.58
N TYR A 57 13.41 -11.81 -11.89
CA TYR A 57 13.34 -11.00 -10.68
C TYR A 57 13.77 -11.75 -9.40
N LEU A 58 13.69 -13.08 -9.36
CA LEU A 58 14.12 -13.87 -8.19
C LEU A 58 15.64 -14.10 -8.18
N PRO A 59 16.28 -14.13 -6.98
CA PRO A 59 17.65 -14.58 -6.85
C PRO A 59 17.86 -15.98 -7.46
N LYS A 60 19.02 -16.17 -8.11
CA LYS A 60 19.35 -17.44 -8.76
C LYS A 60 19.28 -18.60 -7.76
N GLY A 61 18.55 -19.66 -8.13
CA GLY A 61 18.41 -20.86 -7.31
C GLY A 61 17.36 -20.76 -6.21
N THR A 62 16.53 -19.71 -6.21
CA THR A 62 15.37 -19.58 -5.32
C THR A 62 14.07 -19.69 -6.09
N ALA A 63 13.02 -20.12 -5.40
CA ALA A 63 11.64 -20.18 -5.87
C ALA A 63 10.72 -19.39 -4.92
N LEU A 64 9.51 -19.07 -5.37
CA LEU A 64 8.52 -18.36 -4.55
C LEU A 64 8.22 -19.09 -3.22
N GLY A 65 8.17 -20.43 -3.24
CA GLY A 65 7.93 -21.25 -2.05
C GLY A 65 9.09 -21.29 -1.04
N ASP A 66 10.24 -20.69 -1.34
CA ASP A 66 11.34 -20.55 -0.36
C ASP A 66 11.13 -19.38 0.60
N TYR A 67 10.12 -18.54 0.35
CA TYR A 67 9.74 -17.39 1.16
C TYR A 67 8.45 -17.68 1.92
N ASP A 68 8.36 -17.13 3.13
CA ASP A 68 7.21 -17.31 4.02
C ASP A 68 6.01 -16.47 3.58
N GLY A 69 6.27 -15.34 2.93
CA GLY A 69 5.26 -14.45 2.37
C GLY A 69 5.86 -13.45 1.40
N MET A 70 4.98 -12.78 0.66
CA MET A 70 5.35 -11.72 -0.28
C MET A 70 4.58 -10.43 0.01
N VAL A 71 5.24 -9.28 -0.14
CA VAL A 71 4.60 -7.97 -0.15
C VAL A 71 4.71 -7.38 -1.55
N MET A 72 3.64 -6.78 -2.06
CA MET A 72 3.66 -5.94 -3.25
C MET A 72 3.18 -4.54 -2.91
N GLY A 73 4.08 -3.56 -3.01
CA GLY A 73 3.79 -2.17 -2.67
C GLY A 73 3.04 -1.39 -3.76
N GLY A 74 2.98 -0.07 -3.60
CA GLY A 74 2.40 0.85 -4.57
C GLY A 74 3.17 0.99 -5.89
N SER A 75 2.51 1.52 -6.92
CA SER A 75 3.09 1.83 -8.23
C SER A 75 2.42 3.07 -8.83
N GLY A 76 3.13 3.76 -9.73
CA GLY A 76 2.56 4.78 -10.60
C GLY A 76 2.12 4.27 -11.98
N LEU A 77 2.04 2.94 -12.15
CA LEU A 77 1.51 2.25 -13.34
C LEU A 77 -0.01 2.05 -13.25
N HIS A 78 -0.64 1.64 -14.35
CA HIS A 78 -2.07 1.32 -14.42
C HIS A 78 -2.29 -0.17 -14.67
N ALA A 79 -3.06 -0.84 -13.81
CA ALA A 79 -3.16 -2.30 -13.83
C ALA A 79 -3.96 -2.85 -15.02
N PHE A 80 -4.69 -1.98 -15.73
CA PHE A 80 -5.39 -2.32 -16.97
C PHE A 80 -4.51 -2.19 -18.22
N ASP A 81 -3.31 -1.62 -18.11
CA ASP A 81 -2.38 -1.53 -19.24
C ASP A 81 -1.82 -2.92 -19.60
N GLN A 82 -1.50 -3.12 -20.87
CA GLN A 82 -0.91 -4.38 -21.39
C GLN A 82 0.61 -4.27 -21.60
N ALA A 83 1.25 -3.27 -20.97
CA ALA A 83 2.68 -3.07 -21.07
C ALA A 83 3.44 -4.21 -20.35
N PRO A 84 4.62 -4.63 -20.83
CA PRO A 84 5.36 -5.75 -20.24
C PRO A 84 5.66 -5.57 -18.74
N GLU A 85 5.95 -4.35 -18.30
CA GLU A 85 6.18 -4.00 -16.91
C GLU A 85 4.94 -4.20 -16.02
N VAL A 86 3.73 -4.19 -16.59
CA VAL A 86 2.48 -4.48 -15.89
C VAL A 86 2.19 -5.97 -15.93
N THR A 87 2.24 -6.60 -17.11
CA THR A 87 1.88 -8.02 -17.25
C THR A 87 2.80 -8.93 -16.44
N ARG A 88 4.11 -8.62 -16.36
CA ARG A 88 5.05 -9.35 -15.48
C ARG A 88 4.62 -9.37 -14.02
N GLN A 89 4.11 -8.25 -13.52
CA GLN A 89 3.68 -8.14 -12.12
C GLN A 89 2.38 -8.88 -11.85
N VAL A 90 1.46 -8.83 -12.82
CA VAL A 90 0.23 -9.64 -12.82
C VAL A 90 0.57 -11.13 -12.81
N ASP A 91 1.53 -11.57 -13.62
CA ASP A 91 1.97 -12.96 -13.68
C ASP A 91 2.71 -13.40 -12.41
N LEU A 92 3.55 -12.55 -11.82
CA LEU A 92 4.16 -12.79 -10.50
C LEU A 92 3.07 -12.98 -9.43
N MET A 93 2.10 -12.07 -9.35
CA MET A 93 1.02 -12.16 -8.37
C MET A 93 0.21 -13.45 -8.54
N ARG A 94 -0.14 -13.81 -9.78
CA ARG A 94 -0.81 -15.08 -10.08
C ARG A 94 0.03 -16.27 -9.60
N SER A 95 1.31 -16.30 -9.97
CA SER A 95 2.23 -17.39 -9.62
C SER A 95 2.41 -17.53 -8.11
N ALA A 96 2.49 -16.42 -7.37
CA ALA A 96 2.62 -16.43 -5.91
C ALA A 96 1.38 -17.02 -5.23
N LEU A 97 0.19 -16.64 -5.70
CA LEU A 97 -1.06 -17.18 -5.16
C LEU A 97 -1.26 -18.65 -5.54
N GLU A 98 -0.95 -19.04 -6.77
CA GLU A 98 -0.98 -20.46 -7.19
C GLU A 98 0.03 -21.33 -6.43
N ALA A 99 1.17 -20.75 -6.02
CA ALA A 99 2.17 -21.40 -5.16
C ALA A 99 1.73 -21.51 -3.68
N GLY A 100 0.55 -21.02 -3.31
CA GLY A 100 0.04 -21.11 -1.94
C GLY A 100 0.56 -20.04 -0.98
N MET A 101 1.19 -18.98 -1.49
CA MET A 101 1.75 -17.93 -0.62
C MET A 101 0.67 -17.09 0.05
N LEU A 102 0.99 -16.57 1.25
CA LEU A 102 0.30 -15.44 1.84
C LEU A 102 0.95 -14.14 1.34
N VAL A 103 0.18 -13.30 0.65
CA VAL A 103 0.64 -12.07 0.01
C VAL A 103 -0.05 -10.85 0.63
N LEU A 104 0.70 -9.81 0.95
CA LEU A 104 0.18 -8.49 1.34
C LEU A 104 0.34 -7.50 0.18
N GLY A 105 -0.59 -6.56 0.01
CA GLY A 105 -0.32 -5.42 -0.88
C GLY A 105 -1.19 -4.19 -0.63
N SER A 106 -0.63 -3.02 -0.95
CA SER A 106 -1.34 -1.73 -0.93
C SER A 106 -1.53 -1.17 -2.33
N CYS A 107 -2.65 -0.48 -2.55
CA CYS A 107 -2.97 0.25 -3.78
C CYS A 107 -2.74 -0.60 -5.04
N TRP A 108 -1.60 -0.43 -5.72
CA TRP A 108 -1.15 -1.26 -6.82
C TRP A 108 -1.20 -2.77 -6.53
N GLY A 109 -0.76 -3.21 -5.36
CA GLY A 109 -0.81 -4.63 -4.99
C GLY A 109 -2.22 -5.20 -5.02
N LEU A 110 -3.22 -4.45 -4.52
CA LEU A 110 -4.63 -4.83 -4.57
C LEU A 110 -5.17 -4.86 -6.00
N GLN A 111 -4.78 -3.88 -6.82
CA GLN A 111 -5.16 -3.80 -8.23
C GLN A 111 -4.58 -4.96 -9.04
N VAL A 112 -3.29 -5.27 -8.86
CA VAL A 112 -2.62 -6.39 -9.52
C VAL A 112 -3.21 -7.72 -9.07
N ALA A 113 -3.49 -7.90 -7.78
CA ALA A 113 -4.16 -9.10 -7.28
C ALA A 113 -5.54 -9.29 -7.91
N ALA A 114 -6.35 -8.23 -8.00
CA ALA A 114 -7.63 -8.29 -8.69
C ALA A 114 -7.45 -8.64 -10.19
N ALA A 115 -6.57 -7.96 -10.91
CA ALA A 115 -6.31 -8.22 -12.33
C ALA A 115 -5.80 -9.66 -12.57
N ALA A 116 -4.92 -10.17 -11.71
CA ALA A 116 -4.35 -11.52 -11.81
C ALA A 116 -5.39 -12.63 -11.66
N THR A 117 -6.48 -12.35 -10.95
CA THR A 117 -7.47 -13.34 -10.50
C THR A 117 -8.87 -13.12 -11.08
N GLY A 118 -9.00 -12.25 -12.10
CA GLY A 118 -10.24 -12.07 -12.86
C GLY A 118 -11.17 -10.95 -12.37
N GLY A 119 -10.68 -10.07 -11.49
CA GLY A 119 -11.33 -8.82 -11.13
C GLY A 119 -11.14 -7.72 -12.19
N THR A 120 -11.69 -6.54 -11.94
CA THR A 120 -11.61 -5.38 -12.83
C THR A 120 -11.08 -4.15 -12.09
N VAL A 121 -10.04 -3.55 -12.66
CA VAL A 121 -9.47 -2.27 -12.22
C VAL A 121 -9.84 -1.19 -13.24
N ALA A 122 -10.22 -0.02 -12.76
CA ALA A 122 -10.48 1.13 -13.62
C ALA A 122 -10.14 2.42 -12.87
N LYS A 123 -10.10 3.54 -13.60
CA LYS A 123 -10.07 4.86 -13.00
C LYS A 123 -11.28 5.02 -12.06
N SER A 124 -11.03 5.56 -10.87
CA SER A 124 -12.09 5.86 -9.91
C SER A 124 -13.08 6.86 -10.52
N PRO A 125 -14.39 6.57 -10.51
CA PRO A 125 -15.40 7.51 -10.99
C PRO A 125 -15.54 8.73 -10.08
N ARG A 126 -15.01 8.67 -8.85
CA ARG A 126 -14.98 9.78 -7.89
C ARG A 126 -13.69 10.61 -7.99
N GLY A 127 -12.83 10.29 -8.95
CA GLY A 127 -11.51 10.91 -9.07
C GLY A 127 -10.52 10.33 -8.06
N ARG A 128 -9.48 11.10 -7.77
CA ARG A 128 -8.38 10.69 -6.90
C ARG A 128 -8.79 10.74 -5.43
N GLU A 129 -8.44 9.72 -4.65
CA GLU A 129 -8.33 9.87 -3.19
C GLU A 129 -6.89 10.20 -2.84
N VAL A 130 -6.65 11.28 -2.10
CA VAL A 130 -5.28 11.79 -1.87
C VAL A 130 -5.11 12.38 -0.48
N GLY A 131 -3.95 12.11 0.11
CA GLY A 131 -3.59 12.57 1.44
C GLY A 131 -3.96 11.55 2.47
N ILE A 132 -5.10 11.77 3.13
CA ILE A 132 -5.64 10.89 4.17
C ILE A 132 -7.00 10.39 3.69
N ALA A 133 -7.10 9.07 3.46
CA ALA A 133 -8.39 8.41 3.31
C ALA A 133 -9.10 8.44 4.66
N ARG A 134 -10.28 9.07 4.67
CA ARG A 134 -11.05 9.33 5.89
C ARG A 134 -12.09 8.26 6.13
N LYS A 135 -12.34 7.97 7.40
CA LYS A 135 -13.45 7.13 7.88
C LYS A 135 -13.48 5.79 7.16
N ILE A 136 -12.32 5.15 7.02
CA ILE A 136 -12.23 3.77 6.57
C ILE A 136 -12.91 2.92 7.62
N ALA A 137 -14.05 2.34 7.27
CA ALA A 137 -14.87 1.54 8.15
C ALA A 137 -14.69 0.06 7.81
N LEU A 138 -14.42 -0.75 8.83
CA LEU A 138 -14.39 -2.20 8.70
C LEU A 138 -15.80 -2.74 8.44
N THR A 139 -15.90 -3.70 7.53
CA THR A 139 -17.12 -4.52 7.40
C THR A 139 -17.21 -5.51 8.56
N ALA A 140 -18.34 -6.20 8.71
CA ALA A 140 -18.45 -7.29 9.69
C ALA A 140 -17.37 -8.38 9.47
N ALA A 141 -16.98 -8.63 8.22
CA ALA A 141 -15.88 -9.52 7.90
C ALA A 141 -14.52 -8.92 8.30
N GLY A 142 -14.32 -7.61 8.07
CA GLY A 142 -13.12 -6.88 8.49
C GLY A 142 -12.87 -6.93 9.99
N VAL A 143 -13.91 -6.70 10.80
CA VAL A 143 -13.83 -6.73 12.28
C VAL A 143 -13.35 -8.09 12.80
N GLY A 144 -13.74 -9.19 12.14
CA GLY A 144 -13.32 -10.54 12.52
C GLY A 144 -12.04 -11.05 11.84
N HIS A 145 -11.39 -10.24 11.00
CA HIS A 145 -10.28 -10.69 10.18
C HIS A 145 -8.93 -10.39 10.82
N ALA A 146 -7.99 -11.34 10.75
CA ALA A 146 -6.65 -11.23 11.36
C ALA A 146 -5.88 -9.99 10.91
N LEU A 147 -6.03 -9.56 9.65
CA LEU A 147 -5.46 -8.30 9.12
C LEU A 147 -5.74 -7.09 10.03
N TYR A 148 -6.90 -7.05 10.67
CA TYR A 148 -7.37 -5.93 11.48
C TYR A 148 -7.42 -6.20 12.99
N ALA A 149 -6.78 -7.28 13.45
CA ALA A 149 -6.63 -7.52 14.88
C ALA A 149 -6.07 -6.27 15.58
N ASP A 150 -6.74 -5.86 16.67
CA ASP A 150 -6.44 -4.67 17.47
C ASP A 150 -6.44 -3.33 16.72
N LYS A 151 -7.03 -3.25 15.51
CA LYS A 151 -7.26 -1.99 14.81
C LYS A 151 -8.67 -1.45 15.14
N PRO A 152 -8.85 -0.12 15.32
CA PRO A 152 -10.17 0.47 15.47
C PRO A 152 -11.11 0.12 14.31
N GLY A 153 -12.42 -0.04 14.59
CA GLY A 153 -13.42 -0.38 13.58
C GLY A 153 -13.65 0.73 12.53
N VAL A 154 -13.25 1.96 12.85
CA VAL A 154 -13.18 3.09 11.92
C VAL A 154 -11.87 3.82 12.17
N PHE A 155 -11.12 4.11 11.10
CA PHE A 155 -9.82 4.77 11.17
C PHE A 155 -9.55 5.58 9.90
N ASP A 156 -8.52 6.41 9.97
CA ASP A 156 -7.94 7.14 8.86
C ASP A 156 -6.58 6.56 8.49
N SER A 157 -6.19 6.69 7.23
CA SER A 157 -4.88 6.24 6.75
C SER A 157 -4.37 7.09 5.59
N PRO A 158 -3.05 7.28 5.44
CA PRO A 158 -2.47 7.83 4.23
C PRO A 158 -2.95 7.10 2.98
N CYS A 159 -3.22 7.85 1.92
CA CYS A 159 -3.82 7.32 0.70
C CYS A 159 -3.43 8.16 -0.51
N ILE A 160 -3.11 7.50 -1.62
CA ILE A 160 -3.01 8.13 -2.94
C ILE A 160 -3.36 7.10 -4.01
N HIS A 161 -4.48 7.29 -4.70
CA HIS A 161 -4.82 6.48 -5.86
C HIS A 161 -5.72 7.22 -6.83
N TYR A 162 -5.58 6.87 -8.11
CA TYR A 162 -6.45 7.33 -9.20
C TYR A 162 -7.33 6.19 -9.72
N ASP A 163 -6.84 4.96 -9.55
CA ASP A 163 -7.47 3.73 -9.99
C ASP A 163 -7.92 2.94 -8.77
N GLU A 164 -9.03 2.25 -8.92
CA GLU A 164 -9.58 1.38 -7.88
C GLU A 164 -10.04 0.05 -8.47
N VAL A 165 -10.11 -0.96 -7.61
CA VAL A 165 -10.79 -2.21 -7.94
C VAL A 165 -12.29 -1.94 -7.94
N THR A 166 -12.90 -1.94 -9.13
CA THR A 166 -14.34 -1.75 -9.29
C THR A 166 -15.12 -3.04 -9.08
N HIS A 167 -14.52 -4.17 -9.46
CA HIS A 167 -15.10 -5.49 -9.29
C HIS A 167 -14.01 -6.43 -8.77
N LEU A 168 -14.21 -6.94 -7.56
CA LEU A 168 -13.38 -8.02 -7.04
C LEU A 168 -13.71 -9.33 -7.76
N PRO A 169 -12.75 -10.25 -7.88
CA PRO A 169 -13.00 -11.59 -8.41
C PRO A 169 -13.97 -12.35 -7.48
N ALA A 170 -14.71 -13.29 -8.06
CA ALA A 170 -15.72 -14.06 -7.33
C ALA A 170 -15.12 -14.77 -6.10
N GLY A 171 -15.85 -14.76 -4.98
CA GLY A 171 -15.41 -15.37 -3.72
C GLY A 171 -14.49 -14.48 -2.87
N SER A 172 -14.13 -13.28 -3.35
CA SER A 172 -13.42 -12.29 -2.53
C SER A 172 -14.29 -11.72 -1.42
N VAL A 173 -13.65 -11.25 -0.36
CA VAL A 173 -14.32 -10.64 0.80
C VAL A 173 -13.83 -9.20 0.95
N ILE A 174 -14.76 -8.23 0.94
CA ILE A 174 -14.45 -6.83 1.27
C ILE A 174 -14.32 -6.72 2.79
N LEU A 175 -13.17 -6.21 3.24
CA LEU A 175 -12.88 -6.03 4.66
C LEU A 175 -13.11 -4.59 5.13
N ALA A 176 -12.93 -3.60 4.25
CA ALA A 176 -13.11 -2.20 4.60
C ALA A 176 -13.61 -1.39 3.40
N HIS A 177 -14.32 -0.31 3.69
CA HIS A 177 -14.79 0.67 2.70
C HIS A 177 -14.80 2.08 3.29
N ASN A 178 -14.96 3.10 2.45
CA ASN A 178 -15.32 4.44 2.92
C ASN A 178 -16.25 5.13 1.91
N ALA A 179 -16.47 6.44 2.09
CA ALA A 179 -17.32 7.22 1.20
C ALA A 179 -16.71 7.46 -0.20
N HIS A 180 -15.41 7.20 -0.41
CA HIS A 180 -14.72 7.39 -1.69
C HIS A 180 -14.46 6.08 -2.45
N SER A 181 -14.23 4.96 -1.78
CA SER A 181 -13.99 3.67 -2.45
C SER A 181 -14.71 2.55 -1.71
N ALA A 182 -15.48 1.76 -2.47
CA ALA A 182 -16.23 0.64 -1.94
C ALA A 182 -15.32 -0.52 -1.49
N VAL A 183 -14.10 -0.58 -2.05
CA VAL A 183 -13.07 -1.55 -1.71
C VAL A 183 -11.86 -0.78 -1.17
N GLN A 184 -11.87 -0.49 0.14
CA GLN A 184 -10.67 0.03 0.83
C GLN A 184 -9.75 -1.10 1.29
N ALA A 185 -10.29 -2.31 1.48
CA ALA A 185 -9.51 -3.51 1.69
C ALA A 185 -10.28 -4.76 1.32
N ALA A 186 -9.57 -5.81 0.91
CA ALA A 186 -10.15 -7.07 0.51
C ALA A 186 -9.23 -8.26 0.76
N VAL A 187 -9.84 -9.45 0.83
CA VAL A 187 -9.16 -10.74 0.80
C VAL A 187 -9.53 -11.45 -0.48
N ILE A 188 -8.51 -11.93 -1.19
CA ILE A 188 -8.65 -12.74 -2.41
C ILE A 188 -8.01 -14.10 -2.14
N ARG A 189 -8.64 -15.19 -2.56
CA ARG A 189 -8.14 -16.57 -2.36
C ARG A 189 -8.04 -17.29 -3.69
N VAL A 190 -6.93 -18.01 -3.90
CA VAL A 190 -6.69 -18.84 -5.08
C VAL A 190 -6.09 -20.16 -4.63
N GLY A 191 -6.87 -21.24 -4.61
CA GLY A 191 -6.42 -22.52 -4.04
C GLY A 191 -5.97 -22.34 -2.59
N ALA A 192 -4.71 -22.67 -2.30
CA ALA A 192 -4.10 -22.45 -0.99
C ALA A 192 -3.58 -21.01 -0.77
N GLY A 193 -3.40 -20.23 -1.84
CA GLY A 193 -2.87 -18.88 -1.77
C GLY A 193 -3.89 -17.87 -1.29
N VAL A 194 -3.41 -16.86 -0.58
CA VAL A 194 -4.23 -15.83 0.04
C VAL A 194 -3.58 -14.47 -0.17
N PHE A 195 -4.34 -13.51 -0.67
CA PHE A 195 -3.94 -12.12 -0.76
C PHE A 195 -4.73 -11.28 0.24
N TRP A 196 -4.02 -10.47 1.02
CA TRP A 196 -4.57 -9.42 1.88
C TRP A 196 -4.23 -8.07 1.28
N GLY A 197 -5.26 -7.32 0.88
CA GLY A 197 -5.09 -6.08 0.14
C GLY A 197 -5.70 -4.88 0.81
N MET A 198 -5.02 -3.74 0.71
CA MET A 198 -5.53 -2.43 1.10
C MET A 198 -5.46 -1.49 -0.12
N GLN A 199 -6.37 -0.54 -0.24
CA GLN A 199 -6.30 0.51 -1.25
C GLN A 199 -5.48 1.71 -0.75
N TYR A 200 -5.43 1.90 0.56
CA TYR A 200 -4.64 2.91 1.27
C TYR A 200 -3.21 2.41 1.61
N HIS A 201 -2.38 3.31 2.13
CA HIS A 201 -0.94 3.12 2.35
C HIS A 201 -0.55 3.24 3.84
N PRO A 202 -0.68 2.17 4.64
CA PRO A 202 -0.25 2.21 6.04
C PRO A 202 1.26 2.45 6.21
N GLU A 203 2.06 2.15 5.18
CA GLU A 203 3.51 2.34 5.15
C GLU A 203 3.95 3.80 4.94
N PHE A 204 3.01 4.72 4.65
CA PHE A 204 3.34 6.13 4.45
C PHE A 204 3.28 6.90 5.77
N ASP A 205 4.22 7.81 5.98
CA ASP A 205 4.19 8.76 7.08
C ASP A 205 3.83 10.18 6.59
N LEU A 206 3.61 11.11 7.51
CA LEU A 206 3.27 12.49 7.16
C LEU A 206 4.39 13.21 6.37
N PRO A 207 5.69 13.07 6.70
CA PRO A 207 6.76 13.61 5.88
C PRO A 207 6.73 13.11 4.43
N HIS A 208 6.43 11.82 4.21
CA HIS A 208 6.26 11.28 2.87
C HIS A 208 5.04 11.85 2.17
N LEU A 209 3.88 11.90 2.83
CA LEU A 209 2.69 12.54 2.28
C LEU A 209 3.00 13.97 1.83
N ALA A 210 3.68 14.76 2.66
CA ALA A 210 4.09 16.13 2.30
C ALA A 210 4.94 16.17 1.00
N ASN A 211 5.81 15.19 0.78
CA ASN A 211 6.55 15.07 -0.47
C ASN A 211 5.64 14.72 -1.66
N LEU A 212 4.66 13.84 -1.47
CA LEU A 212 3.69 13.51 -2.52
C LEU A 212 2.84 14.72 -2.90
N TYR A 213 2.37 15.51 -1.94
CA TYR A 213 1.67 16.76 -2.21
C TYR A 213 2.51 17.68 -3.12
N ARG A 214 3.80 17.83 -2.84
CA ARG A 214 4.72 18.64 -3.68
C ARG A 214 4.93 18.04 -5.06
N ARG A 215 5.15 16.72 -5.13
CA ARG A 215 5.37 15.99 -6.39
C ARG A 215 4.19 16.13 -7.33
N TYR A 216 2.98 16.06 -6.80
CA TYR A 216 1.74 16.13 -7.58
C TYR A 216 1.08 17.52 -7.54
N ALA A 217 1.83 18.56 -7.18
CA ALA A 217 1.28 19.89 -6.95
C ALA A 217 0.49 20.41 -8.16
N ASP A 218 1.06 20.30 -9.37
CA ASP A 218 0.44 20.82 -10.59
C ASP A 218 -0.90 20.12 -10.87
N ASP A 219 -0.95 18.78 -10.74
CA ASP A 219 -2.18 18.03 -10.87
C ASP A 219 -3.21 18.46 -9.83
N MET A 220 -2.81 18.55 -8.56
CA MET A 220 -3.72 18.87 -7.45
C MET A 220 -4.31 20.28 -7.58
N LEU A 221 -3.52 21.23 -8.07
CA LEU A 221 -3.97 22.58 -8.39
C LEU A 221 -4.96 22.56 -9.56
N SER A 222 -4.64 21.84 -10.64
CA SER A 222 -5.53 21.72 -11.81
C SER A 222 -6.89 21.07 -11.47
N GLN A 223 -6.90 20.21 -10.45
CA GLN A 223 -8.09 19.50 -9.96
C GLN A 223 -8.85 20.27 -8.88
N GLY A 224 -8.34 21.43 -8.45
CA GLY A 224 -9.00 22.29 -7.46
C GLY A 224 -8.87 21.82 -6.00
N TYR A 225 -7.92 20.92 -5.68
CA TYR A 225 -7.65 20.53 -4.29
C TYR A 225 -7.01 21.65 -3.48
N PHE A 226 -6.27 22.53 -4.15
CA PHE A 226 -5.67 23.72 -3.56
C PHE A 226 -5.93 24.92 -4.47
N ILE A 227 -6.11 26.09 -3.86
CA ILE A 227 -6.36 27.33 -4.60
C ILE A 227 -5.10 27.84 -5.33
N ASP A 228 -3.93 27.63 -4.74
CA ASP A 228 -2.63 27.99 -5.28
C ASP A 228 -1.50 27.16 -4.64
N ARG A 229 -0.28 27.34 -5.15
CA ARG A 229 0.91 26.62 -4.68
C ARG A 229 1.26 26.97 -3.22
N ASP A 230 0.99 28.19 -2.79
CA ASP A 230 1.32 28.64 -1.43
C ASP A 230 0.44 27.96 -0.38
N ALA A 231 -0.86 27.76 -0.68
CA ALA A 231 -1.77 26.98 0.14
C ALA A 231 -1.31 25.52 0.25
N LEU A 232 -0.86 24.91 -0.86
CA LEU A 232 -0.31 23.55 -0.86
C LEU A 232 0.97 23.44 -0.02
N GLU A 233 1.91 24.37 -0.20
CA GLU A 233 3.15 24.38 0.59
C GLU A 233 2.88 24.60 2.07
N THR A 234 1.93 25.47 2.41
CA THR A 234 1.48 25.67 3.81
C THR A 234 0.96 24.36 4.40
N TYR A 235 0.13 23.63 3.66
CA TYR A 235 -0.40 22.33 4.09
C TYR A 235 0.70 21.27 4.23
N ALA A 236 1.60 21.15 3.24
CA ALA A 236 2.71 20.21 3.27
C ALA A 236 3.68 20.49 4.44
N ASN A 237 3.90 21.77 4.77
CA ASN A 237 4.71 22.16 5.92
C ASN A 237 4.01 21.86 7.24
N ALA A 238 2.68 22.01 7.31
CA ALA A 238 1.90 21.62 8.48
C ALA A 238 1.99 20.11 8.76
N LEU A 239 1.92 19.26 7.72
CA LEU A 239 2.14 17.81 7.84
C LEU A 239 3.52 17.49 8.44
N ARG A 240 4.57 18.14 7.94
CA ARG A 240 5.95 17.95 8.45
C ARG A 240 6.12 18.45 9.88
N ALA A 241 5.53 19.59 10.22
CA ALA A 241 5.58 20.14 11.56
C ALA A 241 4.84 19.23 12.56
N LEU A 242 3.69 18.68 12.17
CA LEU A 242 2.96 17.71 12.99
C LEU A 242 3.75 16.41 13.16
N ALA A 243 4.44 15.93 12.13
CA ALA A 243 5.32 14.76 12.25
C ALA A 243 6.47 14.97 13.25
N GLN A 244 7.04 16.18 13.29
CA GLN A 244 8.13 16.52 14.20
C GLN A 244 7.67 16.73 15.65
N ASN A 245 6.42 17.16 15.83
CA ASN A 245 5.82 17.33 17.15
C ASN A 245 4.36 16.85 17.13
N PRO A 246 4.14 15.52 17.33
CA PRO A 246 2.82 14.90 17.28
C PRO A 246 1.81 15.41 18.32
N ASP A 247 2.27 16.12 19.35
CA ASP A 247 1.43 16.69 20.42
C ASP A 247 0.87 18.08 20.08
N ARG A 248 1.18 18.62 18.89
CA ARG A 248 0.66 19.93 18.41
C ARG A 248 -0.85 19.87 18.17
N LEU A 249 -1.63 20.13 19.22
CA LEU A 249 -3.09 20.12 19.20
C LEU A 249 -3.69 21.03 18.12
N ASP A 250 -3.09 22.19 17.85
CA ASP A 250 -3.52 23.10 16.80
C ASP A 250 -3.42 22.47 15.41
N LEU A 251 -2.32 21.74 15.13
CA LEU A 251 -2.13 21.04 13.86
C LEU A 251 -2.98 19.77 13.78
N ARG A 252 -3.07 18.99 14.85
CA ARG A 252 -3.98 17.82 14.90
C ARG A 252 -5.41 18.23 14.61
N TRP A 253 -5.88 19.30 15.23
CA TRP A 253 -7.23 19.81 15.04
C TRP A 253 -7.46 20.38 13.64
N GLN A 254 -6.56 21.22 13.12
CA GLN A 254 -6.69 21.81 11.79
C GLN A 254 -6.62 20.78 10.67
N LEU A 255 -5.72 19.81 10.79
CA LEU A 255 -5.53 18.75 9.80
C LEU A 255 -6.51 17.59 10.03
N GLY A 256 -7.17 17.52 11.19
CA GLY A 256 -8.00 16.41 11.63
C GLY A 256 -7.24 15.09 11.71
N ILE A 257 -5.96 15.09 12.06
CA ILE A 257 -5.10 13.89 12.06
C ILE A 257 -4.92 13.40 13.49
N ASP A 258 -5.24 12.12 13.72
CA ASP A 258 -5.17 11.45 15.01
C ASP A 258 -4.15 10.29 15.02
N ASP A 259 -4.16 9.49 16.09
CA ASP A 259 -3.13 8.48 16.36
C ASP A 259 -3.21 7.27 15.41
N ASP A 260 -4.34 7.06 14.73
CA ASP A 260 -4.44 6.08 13.65
C ASP A 260 -3.50 6.38 12.47
N VAL A 261 -3.09 7.64 12.31
CA VAL A 261 -2.09 8.10 11.34
C VAL A 261 -0.75 8.43 11.99
N LEU A 262 -0.74 9.05 13.17
CA LEU A 262 0.50 9.53 13.82
C LEU A 262 1.31 8.41 14.46
N ASP A 263 0.66 7.47 15.14
CA ASP A 263 1.33 6.34 15.77
C ASP A 263 1.68 5.30 14.70
N ALA A 264 2.98 5.08 14.47
CA ALA A 264 3.46 4.11 13.49
C ALA A 264 3.03 2.67 13.80
N ASP A 265 2.83 2.31 15.08
CA ASP A 265 2.37 0.97 15.45
C ASP A 265 0.87 0.77 15.19
N MET A 266 0.07 1.83 15.29
CA MET A 266 -1.35 1.79 14.92
C MET A 266 -1.55 1.90 13.40
N ARG A 267 -0.80 2.79 12.76
CA ARG A 267 -0.84 3.00 11.31
C ARG A 267 -0.41 1.75 10.56
N CYS A 268 0.69 1.11 10.96
CA CYS A 268 1.24 -0.09 10.33
C CYS A 268 0.69 -1.42 10.89
N ARG A 269 -0.44 -1.39 11.61
CA ARG A 269 -1.02 -2.57 12.29
C ARG A 269 -1.28 -3.73 11.32
N GLU A 270 -1.76 -3.43 10.11
CA GLU A 270 -2.02 -4.40 9.05
C GLU A 270 -0.75 -5.14 8.61
N ILE A 271 0.37 -4.42 8.50
CA ILE A 271 1.68 -4.99 8.15
C ILE A 271 2.13 -5.93 9.25
N ARG A 272 2.01 -5.50 10.52
CA ARG A 272 2.34 -6.31 11.69
C ARG A 272 1.54 -7.62 11.70
N ASN A 273 0.21 -7.49 11.62
CA ASN A 273 -0.71 -8.63 11.69
C ASN A 273 -0.48 -9.61 10.53
N TRP A 274 -0.12 -9.11 9.35
CA TRP A 274 0.29 -9.95 8.23
C TRP A 274 1.57 -10.73 8.54
N VAL A 275 2.63 -10.09 9.06
CA VAL A 275 3.87 -10.79 9.43
C VAL A 275 3.62 -11.85 10.50
N GLU A 276 2.77 -11.57 11.49
CA GLU A 276 2.38 -12.54 12.54
C GLU A 276 1.60 -13.73 11.98
N SER A 277 1.00 -13.58 10.80
CA SER A 277 0.26 -14.66 10.13
C SER A 277 1.15 -15.54 9.25
N LEU A 278 2.45 -15.25 9.15
CA LEU A 278 3.44 -16.08 8.45
C LEU A 278 4.05 -17.18 9.34
N THR A 279 3.72 -17.20 10.63
CA THR A 279 4.31 -18.10 11.64
C THR A 279 3.45 -19.30 11.97
#